data_AF-A0A355U9F4-F1
#
_entry.id   AF-A0A355U9F4-F1
#
_cell.length_a   1.000
_cell.length_b   1.000
_cell.length_c   1.000
_cell.angle_alpha   90.00
_cell.angle_beta   90.00
_cell.angle_gamma   90.00
#
_symmetry.space_group_name_H-M   'P 1'
#
loop_
_entity.id
_entity.type
_entity.pdbx_description
1 polymer ?
#
loop_
_entity_poly.entity_id
_entity_poly.type
_entity_poly.pdbx_seq_one_letter_code
_entity_poly.pdbx_strand_id
1 'polypeptide(L)'
;KLTYIILLACFSALGQDKPFVNVSGKTRIEILGADELVYKQAIGRYQMCKGNVRFKQGNMFMDCDSARFYEDINKIEAFGNIYIRQKDTLNLWG
;
A
#
# COMPACT_ATOMS: atom_id res chain seq x y z
N LYS A 1 24.02 47.43 -32.16
CA LYS A 1 24.91 46.91 -31.11
C LYS A 1 24.56 47.56 -29.76
N LEU A 2 23.39 47.30 -29.18
CA LEU A 2 23.07 47.63 -27.77
C LEU A 2 21.68 47.08 -27.36
N THR A 3 21.44 45.77 -27.50
CA THR A 3 20.10 45.21 -27.16
C THR A 3 20.16 43.76 -26.62
N TYR A 4 21.28 43.36 -26.02
CA TYR A 4 21.50 41.97 -25.58
C TYR A 4 22.30 41.85 -24.26
N ILE A 5 22.06 42.73 -23.28
CA ILE A 5 22.77 42.66 -21.97
C ILE A 5 21.82 42.70 -20.77
N ILE A 6 20.56 42.27 -20.93
CA ILE A 6 19.63 42.11 -19.79
C ILE A 6 18.82 40.82 -19.95
N LEU A 7 19.50 39.68 -19.97
CA LEU A 7 18.86 38.35 -19.91
C LEU A 7 19.65 37.36 -19.03
N LEU A 8 20.46 37.88 -18.09
CA LEU A 8 21.37 37.08 -17.27
C LEU A 8 21.06 37.10 -15.76
N ALA A 9 19.81 37.30 -15.36
CA ALA A 9 19.46 37.35 -13.95
C ALA A 9 18.05 36.79 -13.63
N CYS A 10 17.88 35.49 -13.85
CA CYS A 10 17.09 34.62 -12.97
C CYS A 10 17.95 33.36 -12.79
N PHE A 11 19.04 33.45 -12.02
CA PHE A 11 19.01 33.04 -10.60
C PHE A 11 18.21 31.75 -10.48
N SER A 12 18.90 30.64 -10.77
CA SER A 12 18.71 29.32 -10.16
C SER A 12 17.38 29.19 -9.40
N ALA A 13 16.31 28.91 -10.14
CA ALA A 13 15.15 28.28 -9.56
C ALA A 13 15.65 26.95 -9.03
N LEU A 14 15.87 26.95 -7.70
CA LEU A 14 16.22 25.84 -6.85
C LEU A 14 15.61 24.56 -7.41
N GLY A 15 16.48 23.60 -7.70
CA GLY A 15 16.07 22.22 -7.91
C GLY A 15 15.17 21.83 -6.76
N GLN A 16 13.87 21.73 -7.04
CA GLN A 16 12.98 20.98 -6.19
C GLN A 16 13.29 19.53 -6.48
N ASP A 17 14.30 18.98 -5.79
CA ASP A 17 14.30 17.57 -5.45
C ASP A 17 13.07 17.38 -4.57
N LYS A 18 11.91 17.21 -5.22
CA LYS A 18 10.73 16.68 -4.56
C LYS A 18 11.22 15.40 -3.92
N PRO A 19 11.07 15.20 -2.60
CA PRO A 19 11.29 13.87 -2.06
C PRO A 19 10.38 12.98 -2.89
N PHE A 20 10.99 12.07 -3.63
CA PHE A 20 10.28 10.98 -4.24
C PHE A 20 9.75 10.17 -3.07
N VAL A 21 8.61 10.60 -2.53
CA VAL A 21 7.69 9.70 -1.88
C VAL A 21 7.41 8.70 -2.98
N ASN A 22 8.08 7.55 -2.90
CA ASN A 22 7.57 6.34 -3.50
C ASN A 22 6.12 6.28 -2.99
N VAL A 23 5.17 6.75 -3.79
CA VAL A 23 3.83 6.20 -3.76
C VAL A 23 4.07 4.78 -4.26
N SER A 24 4.56 3.96 -3.33
CA SER A 24 4.89 2.56 -3.54
C SER A 24 3.63 2.01 -4.14
N GLY A 25 3.69 1.63 -5.43
CA GLY A 25 2.59 0.94 -6.06
C GLY A 25 2.17 -0.14 -5.09
N LYS A 26 0.89 -0.11 -4.68
CA LYS A 26 0.38 -0.91 -3.55
C LYS A 26 1.03 -2.29 -3.58
N THR A 27 1.83 -2.60 -2.56
CA THR A 27 2.54 -3.88 -2.50
C THR A 27 1.52 -5.02 -2.56
N ARG A 28 1.96 -6.18 -3.05
CA ARG A 28 1.07 -7.33 -3.17
C ARG A 28 0.59 -7.77 -1.79
N ILE A 29 -0.68 -8.13 -1.71
CA ILE A 29 -1.28 -8.75 -0.55
C ILE A 29 -0.93 -10.24 -0.56
N GLU A 30 -0.49 -10.73 0.58
CA GLU A 30 -0.16 -12.11 0.86
C GLU A 30 -1.08 -12.65 1.95
N ILE A 31 -1.60 -13.87 1.76
CA ILE A 31 -2.30 -14.61 2.81
C ILE A 31 -1.23 -15.29 3.67
N LEU A 32 -1.16 -14.94 4.96
CA LEU A 32 -0.26 -15.58 5.91
C LEU A 32 -0.90 -16.82 6.55
N GLY A 33 -2.23 -16.87 6.65
CA GLY A 33 -2.95 -18.03 7.16
C GLY A 33 -4.44 -17.78 7.30
N ALA A 34 -5.22 -18.87 7.29
CA ALA A 34 -6.63 -18.95 7.62
C ALA A 34 -6.95 -20.42 7.96
N ASP A 35 -8.00 -20.67 8.74
CA ASP A 35 -8.44 -22.03 9.05
C ASP A 35 -9.11 -22.70 7.83
N GLU A 36 -9.83 -21.93 7.03
CA GLU A 36 -10.47 -22.38 5.80
C GLU A 36 -10.20 -21.40 4.64
N LEU A 37 -9.78 -21.95 3.50
CA LEU A 37 -9.62 -21.22 2.23
C LEU A 37 -10.50 -21.84 1.16
N VAL A 38 -11.52 -21.12 0.71
CA VAL A 38 -12.45 -21.59 -0.32
C VAL A 38 -12.34 -20.73 -1.56
N TYR A 39 -12.01 -21.36 -2.68
CA TYR A 39 -12.08 -20.75 -4.01
C TYR A 39 -13.25 -21.35 -4.79
N LYS A 40 -14.27 -20.54 -5.07
CA LYS A 40 -15.43 -20.95 -5.88
C LYS A 40 -15.68 -19.94 -6.97
N GLN A 41 -15.18 -20.25 -8.17
CA GLN A 41 -15.30 -19.40 -9.35
C GLN A 41 -16.76 -19.05 -9.70
N ALA A 42 -17.72 -19.93 -9.34
CA ALA A 42 -19.15 -19.71 -9.52
C ALA A 42 -19.76 -18.61 -8.62
N ILE A 43 -19.11 -18.27 -7.50
CA ILE A 43 -19.62 -17.30 -6.50
C ILE A 43 -18.91 -15.95 -6.65
N GLY A 44 -17.77 -15.92 -7.34
CA GLY A 44 -17.02 -14.71 -7.69
C GLY A 44 -15.55 -15.01 -7.94
N ARG A 45 -14.82 -14.01 -8.45
CA ARG A 45 -13.36 -14.09 -8.64
C ARG A 45 -12.62 -13.66 -7.36
N TYR A 46 -12.96 -14.30 -6.24
CA TYR A 46 -12.30 -14.05 -4.96
C TYR A 46 -12.13 -15.35 -4.17
N GLN A 47 -11.15 -15.35 -3.28
CA GLN A 47 -10.90 -16.41 -2.31
C GLN A 47 -11.54 -16.05 -0.98
N MET A 48 -12.40 -16.92 -0.45
CA MET A 48 -12.94 -16.77 0.89
C MET A 48 -11.93 -17.31 1.90
N CYS A 49 -11.62 -16.51 2.91
CA CYS A 49 -10.77 -16.87 4.05
C CYS A 49 -11.64 -16.85 5.30
N LYS A 50 -11.62 -17.89 6.13
CA LYS A 50 -12.38 -17.94 7.39
C LYS A 50 -11.55 -18.53 8.52
N GLY A 51 -11.73 -17.99 9.71
CA GLY A 51 -11.07 -18.40 10.94
C GLY A 51 -9.61 -17.98 10.98
N ASN A 52 -9.21 -17.30 12.06
CA ASN A 52 -7.82 -16.89 12.33
C ASN A 52 -7.09 -16.30 11.11
N VAL A 53 -7.77 -15.43 10.36
CA VAL A 53 -7.29 -14.96 9.05
C VAL A 53 -6.21 -13.91 9.24
N ARG A 54 -5.08 -14.07 8.53
CA ARG A 54 -3.94 -13.17 8.57
C ARG A 54 -3.46 -12.80 7.19
N PHE A 55 -3.27 -11.51 6.95
CA PHE A 55 -2.75 -10.95 5.71
C PHE A 55 -1.50 -10.10 5.95
N LYS A 56 -0.69 -9.97 4.91
CA LYS A 56 0.45 -9.06 4.85
C LYS A 56 0.41 -8.22 3.57
N GLN A 57 0.76 -6.95 3.68
CA GLN A 57 0.95 -6.06 2.55
C GLN A 57 2.13 -5.12 2.84
N GLY A 58 3.30 -5.44 2.26
CA GLY A 58 4.55 -4.73 2.59
C GLY A 58 4.88 -4.90 4.09
N ASN A 59 4.95 -3.79 4.82
CA ASN A 59 5.18 -3.78 6.27
C ASN A 59 3.88 -3.74 7.10
N MET A 60 2.72 -3.86 6.45
CA MET A 60 1.42 -3.96 7.11
C MET A 60 1.03 -5.42 7.30
N PHE A 61 0.43 -5.69 8.45
CA PHE A 61 -0.19 -6.95 8.83
C PHE A 61 -1.64 -6.69 9.17
N MET A 62 -2.52 -7.61 8.82
CA MET A 62 -3.92 -7.55 9.21
C MET A 62 -4.37 -8.91 9.74
N ASP A 63 -5.09 -8.90 10.86
CA ASP A 63 -5.75 -10.05 11.46
C ASP A 63 -7.28 -9.81 11.39
N CYS A 64 -8.07 -10.84 11.08
CA CYS A 64 -9.54 -10.77 11.10
C CYS A 64 -10.18 -12.16 11.24
N ASP A 65 -11.50 -12.19 11.50
CA ASP A 65 -12.23 -13.47 11.63
C ASP A 65 -12.52 -14.10 10.26
N SER A 66 -12.80 -13.29 9.24
CA SER A 66 -13.03 -13.75 7.87
C SER A 66 -12.76 -12.66 6.82
N ALA A 67 -12.54 -13.06 5.57
CA ALA A 67 -12.27 -12.12 4.48
C ALA A 67 -12.59 -12.68 3.10
N ARG A 68 -12.81 -11.79 2.14
CA ARG A 68 -12.76 -12.07 0.70
C ARG A 68 -11.51 -11.42 0.13
N PHE A 69 -10.65 -12.23 -0.46
CA PHE A 69 -9.42 -11.78 -1.10
C PHE A 69 -9.58 -11.79 -2.63
N TYR A 70 -9.42 -10.61 -3.23
CA TYR A 70 -9.49 -10.37 -4.67
C TYR A 70 -8.05 -10.18 -5.18
N GLU A 71 -7.46 -11.27 -5.64
CA GLU A 71 -6.05 -11.31 -6.06
C GLU A 71 -5.79 -10.47 -7.32
N ASP A 72 -6.75 -10.42 -8.24
CA ASP A 72 -6.67 -9.72 -9.52
C ASP A 72 -6.56 -8.20 -9.37
N ILE A 73 -7.23 -7.65 -8.37
CA ILE A 73 -7.25 -6.21 -8.06
C ILE A 73 -6.50 -5.87 -6.77
N ASN A 74 -5.81 -6.84 -6.17
CA ASN A 74 -5.04 -6.69 -4.94
C ASN A 74 -5.86 -6.02 -3.82
N LYS A 75 -7.06 -6.56 -3.53
CA LYS A 75 -8.03 -6.01 -2.57
C LYS A 75 -8.45 -7.07 -1.54
N ILE A 76 -8.65 -6.65 -0.30
CA ILE A 76 -9.32 -7.47 0.72
C ILE A 76 -10.61 -6.79 1.19
N GLU A 77 -11.67 -7.56 1.34
CA GLU A 77 -12.84 -7.21 2.14
C GLU A 77 -12.82 -8.06 3.41
N ALA A 78 -12.54 -7.45 4.57
CA ALA A 78 -12.42 -8.14 5.85
C ALA A 78 -13.71 -8.01 6.67
N PHE A 79 -14.02 -9.03 7.48
CA PHE A 79 -15.21 -9.10 8.33
C PHE A 79 -14.88 -9.75 9.68
N GLY A 80 -15.39 -9.17 10.76
CA GLY A 80 -15.16 -9.63 12.13
C GLY A 80 -13.77 -9.27 12.66
N ASN A 81 -13.73 -8.77 13.90
CA ASN A 81 -12.54 -8.36 14.66
C ASN A 81 -11.31 -7.97 13.80
N ILE A 82 -11.43 -6.85 13.08
CA ILE A 82 -10.40 -6.42 12.13
C ILE A 82 -9.33 -5.64 12.88
N TYR A 83 -8.09 -6.12 12.82
CA TYR A 83 -6.95 -5.46 13.44
C TYR A 83 -5.81 -5.30 12.44
N ILE A 84 -5.36 -4.06 12.21
CA ILE A 84 -4.31 -3.72 11.25
C ILE A 84 -3.12 -3.13 11.99
N ARG A 85 -1.92 -3.62 11.69
CA ARG A 85 -0.64 -3.17 12.25
C ARG A 85 0.32 -2.81 11.14
N GLN A 86 0.84 -1.59 11.14
CA GLN A 86 1.93 -1.18 10.25
C GLN A 86 3.22 -1.12 11.07
N LYS A 87 4.23 -1.93 10.69
CA LYS A 87 5.60 -1.69 11.13
C LYS A 87 6.15 -0.58 10.25
N ASP A 88 6.16 0.65 10.75
CA ASP A 88 7.21 1.66 10.58
C ASP A 88 6.67 3.07 10.83
N THR A 89 7.09 3.68 11.93
CA THR A 89 7.59 5.06 11.84
C THR A 89 8.73 5.15 12.85
N LEU A 90 9.92 5.45 12.35
CA LEU A 90 11.06 5.88 13.15
C LEU A 90 10.58 7.03 14.07
N ASN A 91 10.51 6.81 15.37
CA ASN A 91 10.19 7.89 16.32
C ASN A 91 11.44 8.74 16.54
N LEU A 92 11.57 9.82 15.78
CA LEU A 92 12.56 10.86 16.02
C LEU A 92 12.06 11.76 17.15
N TRP A 93 12.80 11.80 18.25
CA TRP A 93 12.68 12.82 19.29
C TRP A 93 13.90 13.74 19.16
N GLY A 94 13.66 15.05 19.15
CA GLY A 94 14.68 16.09 19.17
C GLY A 94 14.50 17.01 20.35
#